data_AF-A0A519ZF86-F1
#
_entry.id   AF-A0A519ZF86-F1
#
_cell.length_a   1.000
_cell.length_b   1.000
_cell.length_c   1.000
_cell.angle_alpha   90.00
_cell.angle_beta   90.00
_cell.angle_gamma   90.00
#
_symmetry.space_group_name_H-M   'P 1'
#
loop_
_entity.id
_entity.type
_entity.pdbx_description
1 polymer ?
#
loop_
_entity_poly.entity_id
_entity_poly.type
_entity_poly.pdbx_seq_one_letter_code
_entity_poly.pdbx_strand_id
1 'polypeptide(L)'
;MNIREELKKRILVIDGAMGTMIQRYTLTEEDFRGARFKDHPCDVKGNNDLLNITRPDIIKAIHLEYLASGADIVETNTFSTQRISMADYQMESLSYELSFEGARIAKEAVTDFMKENPGRACFVAGAIGPTNRTLSLSPDVNDPGFRALTYDELEDAYYEQVRGLVDGGSDVLLIETIFDT
;
A
#
# COMPACT_ATOMS: atom_id res chain seq x y z
N MET A 1 -16.19 14.60 8.16
CA MET A 1 -14.95 15.08 8.83
C MET A 1 -13.89 15.23 7.75
N ASN A 2 -13.10 16.31 7.73
CA ASN A 2 -12.13 16.59 6.66
C ASN A 2 -10.74 16.81 7.29
N ILE A 3 -9.73 16.14 6.76
CA ILE A 3 -8.33 16.24 7.21
C ILE A 3 -7.80 17.68 7.19
N ARG A 4 -8.20 18.51 6.20
CA ARG A 4 -7.79 19.93 6.11
C ARG A 4 -8.28 20.76 7.27
N GLU A 5 -9.47 20.47 7.81
CA GLU A 5 -9.98 21.17 8.98
C GLU A 5 -9.32 20.70 10.27
N GLU A 6 -8.87 19.45 10.32
CA GLU A 6 -8.17 18.92 11.48
C GLU A 6 -6.73 19.44 11.58
N LEU A 7 -6.03 19.54 10.45
CA LEU A 7 -4.69 20.12 10.34
C LEU A 7 -4.61 21.58 10.80
N LYS A 8 -5.72 22.33 10.78
CA LYS A 8 -5.77 23.71 11.31
C LYS A 8 -5.77 23.76 12.85
N LYS A 9 -6.15 22.67 13.52
CA LYS A 9 -6.35 22.63 14.97
C LYS A 9 -5.14 22.07 15.70
N ARG A 10 -4.46 21.10 15.09
CA ARG A 10 -3.36 20.34 15.71
C ARG A 10 -2.46 19.69 14.68
N ILE A 11 -1.28 19.27 15.12
CA ILE A 11 -0.40 18.39 14.37
C ILE A 11 -1.05 17.00 14.30
N LEU A 12 -1.03 16.40 13.11
CA LEU A 12 -1.44 15.02 12.88
C LEU A 12 -0.20 14.13 12.79
N VAL A 13 -0.29 12.94 13.38
CA VAL A 13 0.79 11.94 13.37
C VAL A 13 0.48 10.85 12.35
N ILE A 14 1.41 10.62 11.41
CA ILE A 14 1.38 9.47 10.50
C ILE A 14 1.95 8.25 11.24
N ASP A 15 1.47 7.06 10.90
CA ASP A 15 1.95 5.81 11.47
C ASP A 15 3.40 5.46 11.06
N GLY A 16 3.83 4.24 11.39
CA GLY A 16 5.19 3.78 11.15
C GLY A 16 5.25 2.67 10.12
N ALA A 17 6.43 2.06 9.98
CA ALA A 17 6.72 1.07 8.96
C ALA A 17 5.87 -0.22 9.08
N MET A 18 4.93 -0.40 8.14
CA MET A 18 4.14 -1.62 7.95
C MET A 18 5.02 -2.88 7.83
N GLY A 19 6.05 -2.84 6.97
CA GLY A 19 6.94 -3.99 6.74
C GLY A 19 7.66 -4.47 8.02
N THR A 20 8.08 -3.54 8.89
CA THR A 20 8.71 -3.89 10.18
C THR A 20 7.73 -4.58 11.11
N MET A 21 6.46 -4.18 11.09
CA MET A 21 5.41 -4.82 11.90
C MET A 21 5.09 -6.22 11.37
N ILE A 22 4.97 -6.39 10.04
CA ILE A 22 4.76 -7.70 9.40
C ILE A 22 5.87 -8.70 9.75
N GLN A 23 7.13 -8.25 9.78
CA GLN A 23 8.26 -9.12 10.13
C GLN A 23 8.14 -9.81 11.50
N ARG A 24 7.40 -9.21 12.45
CA ARG A 24 7.19 -9.78 13.79
C ARG A 24 6.32 -11.04 13.77
N TYR A 25 5.47 -11.20 12.76
CA TYR A 25 4.57 -12.34 12.61
C TYR A 25 5.26 -13.60 12.07
N THR A 26 6.53 -13.51 11.65
CA THR A 26 7.35 -14.65 11.18
C THR A 26 6.65 -15.50 10.10
N LEU A 27 5.99 -14.83 9.15
CA LEU A 27 5.17 -15.47 8.12
C LEU A 27 5.98 -16.34 7.15
N THR A 28 5.35 -17.41 6.69
CA THR A 28 5.88 -18.40 5.76
C THR A 28 5.31 -18.20 4.35
N GLU A 29 5.90 -18.85 3.35
CA GLU A 29 5.38 -18.83 1.97
C GLU A 29 3.89 -19.24 1.90
N GLU A 30 3.48 -20.21 2.73
CA GLU A 30 2.09 -20.65 2.80
C GLU A 30 1.15 -19.55 3.29
N ASP A 31 1.58 -18.73 4.25
CA ASP A 31 0.81 -17.57 4.72
C ASP A 31 0.64 -16.51 3.61
N PHE A 32 1.70 -16.25 2.84
CA PHE A 32 1.64 -15.28 1.73
C PHE A 32 0.74 -15.78 0.60
N ARG A 33 0.78 -17.07 0.27
CA ARG A 33 -0.07 -17.67 -0.77
C ARG A 33 -1.53 -17.76 -0.35
N GLY A 34 -1.78 -18.07 0.93
CA GLY A 34 -3.09 -18.46 1.42
C GLY A 34 -3.73 -19.57 0.58
N ALA A 35 -5.05 -19.69 0.64
CA ALA A 35 -5.77 -20.68 -0.16
C ALA A 35 -5.81 -20.31 -1.66
N ARG A 36 -5.88 -19.01 -1.98
CA ARG A 36 -6.11 -18.52 -3.35
C ARG A 36 -4.91 -18.70 -4.28
N PHE A 37 -3.69 -18.57 -3.76
CA PHE A 37 -2.45 -18.60 -4.55
C PHE A 37 -1.58 -19.81 -4.25
N LYS A 38 -2.18 -20.88 -3.70
CA LYS A 38 -1.48 -22.13 -3.34
C LYS A 38 -0.61 -22.66 -4.49
N ASP A 39 -1.17 -22.72 -5.69
CA ASP A 39 -0.52 -23.27 -6.88
C ASP A 39 0.13 -22.20 -7.78
N HIS A 40 0.39 -20.98 -7.26
CA HIS A 40 1.05 -19.91 -8.00
C HIS A 40 2.46 -20.33 -8.47
N PRO A 41 2.89 -20.03 -9.71
CA PRO A 41 4.06 -20.67 -10.32
C PRO A 41 5.42 -20.23 -9.75
N CYS A 42 5.48 -19.13 -8.99
CA CYS A 42 6.70 -18.63 -8.36
C CYS A 42 6.48 -18.33 -6.88
N ASP A 43 7.57 -18.15 -6.12
CA ASP A 43 7.51 -17.74 -4.72
C ASP A 43 6.96 -16.31 -4.60
N VAL A 44 6.13 -16.08 -3.57
CA VAL A 44 5.45 -14.80 -3.33
C VAL A 44 5.76 -14.22 -1.95
N LYS A 45 6.49 -14.93 -1.09
CA LYS A 45 6.98 -14.39 0.18
C LYS A 45 7.85 -13.16 -0.07
N GLY A 46 7.55 -12.11 0.69
CA GLY A 46 8.16 -10.79 0.53
C GLY A 46 7.25 -9.80 -0.20
N ASN A 47 6.24 -10.26 -0.94
CA ASN A 47 5.16 -9.41 -1.43
C ASN A 47 4.20 -9.06 -0.27
N ASN A 48 4.59 -8.10 0.57
CA ASN A 48 3.80 -7.71 1.73
C ASN A 48 2.42 -7.17 1.34
N ASP A 49 2.30 -6.52 0.18
CA ASP A 49 1.03 -6.01 -0.34
C ASP A 49 0.01 -7.15 -0.56
N LEU A 50 0.45 -8.36 -0.92
CA LEU A 50 -0.40 -9.55 -1.09
C LEU A 50 -1.17 -9.94 0.19
N LEU A 51 -0.62 -9.60 1.35
CA LEU A 51 -1.25 -9.89 2.63
C LEU A 51 -2.57 -9.13 2.82
N ASN A 52 -2.86 -8.11 2.02
CA ASN A 52 -4.20 -7.50 1.97
C ASN A 52 -5.28 -8.52 1.60
N ILE A 53 -4.94 -9.51 0.76
CA ILE A 53 -5.87 -10.56 0.34
C ILE A 53 -5.73 -11.80 1.22
N THR A 54 -4.50 -12.21 1.53
CA THR A 54 -4.25 -13.53 2.13
C THR A 54 -4.22 -13.51 3.65
N ARG A 55 -3.85 -12.39 4.28
CA ARG A 55 -3.85 -12.17 5.73
C ARG A 55 -4.41 -10.79 6.13
N PRO A 56 -5.64 -10.46 5.72
CA PRO A 56 -6.25 -9.17 6.05
C PRO A 56 -6.40 -8.96 7.57
N ASP A 57 -6.47 -10.05 8.33
CA ASP A 57 -6.48 -10.05 9.79
C ASP A 57 -5.22 -9.40 10.38
N ILE A 58 -4.04 -9.73 9.85
CA ILE A 58 -2.76 -9.17 10.29
C ILE A 58 -2.66 -7.69 9.92
N ILE A 59 -3.02 -7.34 8.68
CA ILE A 59 -2.94 -5.95 8.21
C ILE A 59 -3.86 -5.05 9.04
N LYS A 60 -5.10 -5.49 9.30
CA LYS A 60 -6.02 -4.76 10.18
C LYS A 60 -5.46 -4.61 11.59
N ALA A 61 -4.89 -5.68 12.16
CA ALA A 61 -4.30 -5.64 13.50
C ALA A 61 -3.17 -4.60 13.60
N ILE A 62 -2.28 -4.54 12.61
CA ILE A 62 -1.18 -3.56 12.58
C ILE A 62 -1.70 -2.12 12.53
N HIS A 63 -2.70 -1.82 11.70
CA HIS A 63 -3.30 -0.48 11.69
C HIS A 63 -3.89 -0.10 13.05
N LEU A 64 -4.60 -1.03 13.71
CA LEU A 64 -5.16 -0.81 15.05
C LEU A 64 -4.06 -0.58 16.10
N GLU A 65 -2.94 -1.29 16.04
CA GLU A 65 -1.78 -1.06 16.92
C GLU A 65 -1.23 0.37 16.76
N TYR A 66 -1.09 0.88 15.53
CA TYR A 66 -0.63 2.24 15.30
C TYR A 66 -1.63 3.29 15.78
N LEU A 67 -2.93 3.11 15.50
CA LEU A 67 -3.99 4.00 15.97
C LEU A 67 -4.03 4.08 17.50
N ALA A 68 -3.94 2.92 18.17
CA ALA A 68 -3.86 2.82 19.62
C ALA A 68 -2.59 3.48 20.19
N SER A 69 -1.49 3.45 19.44
CA SER A 69 -0.22 4.12 19.79
C SER A 69 -0.24 5.63 19.56
N GLY A 70 -1.33 6.18 19.01
CA GLY A 70 -1.52 7.62 18.83
C GLY A 70 -1.43 8.12 17.39
N ALA A 71 -1.32 7.25 16.40
CA ALA A 71 -1.41 7.66 15.01
C ALA A 71 -2.79 8.28 14.70
N ASP A 72 -2.79 9.33 13.88
CA ASP A 72 -3.98 9.99 13.36
C ASP A 72 -4.21 9.64 11.89
N ILE A 73 -3.15 9.28 11.17
CA ILE A 73 -3.19 8.88 9.77
C ILE A 73 -2.51 7.52 9.70
N VAL A 74 -3.19 6.53 9.12
CA VAL A 74 -2.58 5.25 8.78
C VAL A 74 -2.38 5.14 7.28
N GLU A 75 -1.20 4.69 6.88
CA GLU A 75 -0.87 4.40 5.50
C GLU A 75 -1.42 3.03 5.10
N THR A 76 -2.00 2.91 3.90
CA THR A 76 -2.44 1.62 3.37
C THR A 76 -1.25 0.72 3.08
N ASN A 77 -1.40 -0.60 3.23
CA ASN A 77 -0.36 -1.57 2.83
C ASN A 77 -0.34 -1.74 1.30
N THR A 78 0.03 -0.70 0.57
CA THR A 78 -0.12 -0.64 -0.90
C THR A 78 1.07 -0.07 -1.64
N PHE A 79 2.23 0.02 -0.97
CA PHE A 79 3.46 0.60 -1.48
C PHE A 79 3.82 0.15 -2.91
N SER A 80 3.66 -1.15 -3.20
CA SER A 80 4.08 -1.76 -4.47
C SER A 80 2.91 -2.29 -5.33
N THR A 81 1.67 -1.89 -5.05
CA THR A 81 0.48 -2.50 -5.69
C THR A 81 0.26 -2.17 -7.16
N GLN A 82 1.02 -1.24 -7.75
CA GLN A 82 0.94 -1.01 -9.19
C GLN A 82 1.42 -2.24 -9.99
N ARG A 83 0.90 -2.39 -11.21
CA ARG A 83 1.16 -3.56 -12.07
C ARG A 83 2.64 -3.80 -12.40
N ILE A 84 3.47 -2.76 -12.45
CA ILE A 84 4.90 -2.84 -12.79
C ILE A 84 5.69 -3.58 -11.70
N SER A 85 5.46 -3.28 -10.41
CA SER A 85 6.11 -4.02 -9.31
C SER A 85 5.48 -5.39 -9.11
N MET A 86 4.18 -5.54 -9.33
CA MET A 86 3.53 -6.85 -9.23
C MET A 86 4.02 -7.86 -10.29
N ALA A 87 4.64 -7.39 -11.38
CA ALA A 87 5.26 -8.25 -12.39
C ALA A 87 6.41 -9.11 -11.84
N ASP A 88 7.12 -8.64 -10.81
CA ASP A 88 8.18 -9.45 -10.14
C ASP A 88 7.60 -10.73 -9.51
N TYR A 89 6.30 -10.74 -9.22
CA TYR A 89 5.56 -11.85 -8.65
C TYR A 89 4.56 -12.49 -9.64
N GLN A 90 4.53 -12.08 -10.91
CA GLN A 90 3.52 -12.51 -11.91
C GLN A 90 2.06 -12.27 -11.44
N MET A 91 1.82 -11.11 -10.81
CA MET A 91 0.55 -10.74 -10.17
C MET A 91 -0.04 -9.43 -10.70
N GLU A 92 0.36 -9.01 -11.90
CA GLU A 92 -0.04 -7.73 -12.51
C GLU A 92 -1.55 -7.52 -12.51
N SER A 93 -2.32 -8.59 -12.78
CA SER A 93 -3.79 -8.55 -12.81
C SER A 93 -4.44 -8.26 -11.45
N LEU A 94 -3.70 -8.35 -10.35
CA LEU A 94 -4.19 -8.09 -8.99
C LEU A 94 -4.00 -6.63 -8.57
N SER A 95 -3.37 -5.79 -9.40
CA SER A 95 -3.00 -4.42 -9.03
C SER A 95 -4.17 -3.64 -8.41
N TYR A 96 -5.28 -3.52 -9.14
CA TYR A 96 -6.48 -2.84 -8.64
C TYR A 96 -7.04 -3.49 -7.35
N GLU A 97 -7.14 -4.82 -7.32
CA GLU A 97 -7.74 -5.54 -6.19
C GLU A 97 -6.91 -5.37 -4.91
N LEU A 98 -5.60 -5.44 -5.00
CA LEU A 98 -4.69 -5.25 -3.87
C LEU A 98 -4.77 -3.83 -3.32
N SER A 99 -4.84 -2.83 -4.19
CA SER A 99 -5.01 -1.43 -3.80
C SER A 99 -6.37 -1.20 -3.13
N PHE A 100 -7.44 -1.76 -3.69
CA PHE A 100 -8.79 -1.68 -3.14
C PHE A 100 -8.87 -2.33 -1.75
N GLU A 101 -8.40 -3.57 -1.59
CA GLU A 101 -8.44 -4.26 -0.30
C GLU A 101 -7.55 -3.56 0.74
N GLY A 102 -6.36 -3.08 0.35
CA GLY A 102 -5.49 -2.32 1.25
C GLY A 102 -6.16 -1.07 1.81
N ALA A 103 -6.83 -0.28 0.96
CA ALA A 103 -7.61 0.88 1.38
C ALA A 103 -8.84 0.51 2.22
N ARG A 104 -9.58 -0.52 1.81
CA ARG A 104 -10.77 -1.00 2.52
C ARG A 104 -10.44 -1.45 3.94
N ILE A 105 -9.37 -2.23 4.12
CA ILE A 105 -8.92 -2.75 5.42
C ILE A 105 -8.50 -1.61 6.34
N ALA A 106 -7.70 -0.66 5.84
CA ALA A 106 -7.29 0.52 6.61
C ALA A 106 -8.52 1.36 7.01
N LYS A 107 -9.48 1.53 6.09
CA LYS A 107 -10.72 2.27 6.36
C LYS A 107 -11.58 1.59 7.41
N GLU A 108 -11.66 0.27 7.37
CA GLU A 108 -12.35 -0.54 8.37
C GLU A 108 -11.71 -0.37 9.75
N ALA A 109 -10.37 -0.46 9.84
CA ALA A 109 -9.63 -0.24 11.09
C ALA A 109 -9.87 1.16 11.68
N VAL A 110 -9.74 2.21 10.86
CA VAL A 110 -10.00 3.60 11.27
C VAL A 110 -11.44 3.79 11.74
N THR A 111 -12.40 3.23 11.01
CA THR A 111 -13.83 3.33 11.32
C THR A 111 -14.15 2.65 12.65
N ASP A 112 -13.66 1.44 12.86
CA ASP A 112 -13.89 0.70 14.11
C ASP A 112 -13.20 1.39 15.30
N PHE A 113 -11.95 1.83 15.13
CA PHE A 113 -11.23 2.56 16.17
C PHE A 113 -11.95 3.86 16.58
N MET A 114 -12.46 4.64 15.63
CA MET A 114 -13.19 5.88 15.94
C MET A 114 -14.56 5.63 16.59
N LYS A 115 -15.22 4.50 16.30
CA LYS A 115 -16.45 4.12 17.03
C LYS A 115 -16.16 3.87 18.51
N GLU A 116 -15.04 3.22 18.80
CA GLU A 116 -14.62 2.89 20.17
C GLU A 116 -13.98 4.08 20.91
N ASN A 117 -13.49 5.08 20.18
CA ASN A 117 -12.83 6.26 20.72
C ASN A 117 -13.53 7.56 20.28
N PRO A 118 -14.74 7.86 20.82
CA PRO A 118 -15.47 9.07 20.46
C PRO A 118 -14.62 10.32 20.69
N GLY A 119 -14.43 11.11 19.62
CA GLY A 119 -13.62 12.33 19.66
C GLY A 119 -12.24 12.20 19.01
N ARG A 120 -11.78 10.99 18.70
CA ARG A 120 -10.62 10.79 17.82
C ARG A 120 -11.02 11.05 16.37
N ALA A 121 -10.17 11.78 15.65
CA ALA A 121 -10.28 12.02 14.22
C ALA A 121 -9.11 11.33 13.53
N CYS A 122 -9.37 10.21 12.87
CA CYS A 122 -8.37 9.39 12.19
C CYS A 122 -8.67 9.30 10.68
N PHE A 123 -7.64 9.13 9.86
CA PHE A 123 -7.71 9.17 8.41
C PHE A 123 -6.87 8.06 7.77
N VAL A 124 -7.19 7.71 6.53
CA VAL A 124 -6.44 6.75 5.72
C VAL A 124 -5.68 7.48 4.63
N ALA A 125 -4.37 7.26 4.55
CA ALA A 125 -3.52 7.68 3.43
C ALA A 125 -3.30 6.50 2.48
N GLY A 126 -3.77 6.64 1.24
CA GLY A 126 -3.48 5.70 0.16
C GLY A 126 -2.01 5.81 -0.25
N ALA A 127 -1.19 4.88 0.23
CA ALA A 127 0.25 4.83 0.00
C ALA A 127 0.56 4.41 -1.45
N ILE A 128 1.36 5.23 -2.13
CA ILE A 128 1.82 5.04 -3.50
C ILE A 128 3.34 5.14 -3.47
N GLY A 129 3.98 3.99 -3.37
CA GLY A 129 5.43 3.89 -3.46
C GLY A 129 5.92 4.04 -4.89
N PRO A 130 7.24 4.21 -5.06
CA PRO A 130 7.85 4.26 -6.38
C PRO A 130 7.87 2.84 -6.98
N THR A 131 7.82 2.73 -8.30
CA THR A 131 7.99 1.43 -8.96
C THR A 131 9.42 0.89 -8.81
N ASN A 132 9.61 -0.41 -9.03
CA ASN A 132 10.95 -1.02 -9.13
C ASN A 132 11.72 -0.62 -10.41
N ARG A 133 11.19 0.29 -11.23
CA ARG A 133 11.78 0.78 -12.47
C ARG A 133 11.91 2.29 -12.46
N THR A 134 12.82 2.80 -13.29
CA THR A 134 13.04 4.24 -13.48
C THR A 134 12.72 4.71 -14.89
N LEU A 135 12.20 5.94 -15.00
CA LEU A 135 12.07 6.73 -16.21
C LEU A 135 13.24 7.68 -16.45
N SER A 136 13.94 8.18 -15.43
CA SER A 136 15.08 9.09 -15.65
C SER A 136 16.38 8.35 -15.99
N LEU A 137 16.56 7.15 -15.44
CA LEU A 137 17.79 6.37 -15.54
C LEU A 137 17.63 5.17 -16.48
N SER A 138 18.61 4.98 -17.37
CA SER A 138 18.71 3.76 -18.16
C SER A 138 19.16 2.59 -17.28
N PRO A 139 18.48 1.43 -17.34
CA PRO A 139 18.98 0.20 -16.73
C PRO A 139 20.10 -0.46 -17.54
N ASP A 140 20.36 -0.04 -18.78
CA ASP A 140 21.48 -0.53 -19.60
C ASP A 140 22.66 0.45 -19.52
N VAL A 141 23.73 0.00 -18.89
CA VAL A 141 24.97 0.78 -18.74
C VAL A 141 25.65 1.12 -20.07
N ASN A 142 25.34 0.39 -21.14
CA ASN A 142 25.91 0.60 -22.47
C ASN A 142 25.04 1.51 -23.35
N ASP A 143 23.78 1.74 -22.97
CA ASP A 143 22.85 2.62 -23.67
C ASP A 143 22.19 3.60 -22.70
N PRO A 144 22.76 4.81 -22.50
CA PRO A 144 22.20 5.80 -21.59
C PRO A 144 20.85 6.38 -22.07
N GLY A 145 20.49 6.18 -23.34
CA GLY A 145 19.21 6.61 -23.92
C GLY A 145 18.08 5.59 -23.72
N PHE A 146 18.41 4.33 -23.45
CA PHE A 146 17.41 3.27 -23.25
C PHE A 146 16.52 3.54 -22.03
N ARG A 147 15.23 3.22 -22.15
CA ARG A 147 14.26 3.24 -21.05
C ARG A 147 13.45 1.95 -21.09
N ALA A 148 13.30 1.31 -19.93
CA ALA A 148 12.54 0.07 -19.80
C ALA A 148 11.03 0.28 -19.83
N LEU A 149 10.58 1.51 -19.57
CA LEU A 149 9.18 1.92 -19.52
C LEU A 149 9.04 3.29 -20.16
N THR A 150 7.86 3.54 -20.71
CA THR A 150 7.40 4.84 -21.17
C THR A 150 6.63 5.57 -20.07
N TYR A 151 6.43 6.87 -20.26
CA TYR A 151 5.59 7.68 -19.36
C TYR A 151 4.15 7.16 -19.32
N ASP A 152 3.57 6.87 -20.49
CA ASP A 152 2.18 6.41 -20.61
C ASP A 152 1.96 5.08 -19.90
N GLU A 153 2.91 4.14 -19.98
CA GLU A 153 2.85 2.87 -19.23
C GLU A 153 2.89 3.08 -17.71
N LEU A 154 3.68 4.05 -17.24
CA LEU A 154 3.77 4.38 -15.82
C LEU A 154 2.49 5.09 -15.33
N GLU A 155 1.97 6.02 -16.13
CA GLU A 155 0.69 6.70 -15.85
C GLU A 155 -0.45 5.68 -15.74
N ASP A 156 -0.57 4.76 -16.70
CA ASP A 156 -1.59 3.71 -16.69
C ASP A 156 -1.48 2.79 -15.46
N ALA A 157 -0.25 2.46 -15.04
CA ALA A 157 0.01 1.63 -13.87
C ALA A 157 -0.41 2.33 -12.57
N TYR A 158 -0.04 3.60 -12.39
CA TYR A 158 -0.46 4.37 -11.23
C TYR A 158 -1.96 4.67 -11.25
N TYR A 159 -2.55 4.93 -12.42
CA TYR A 159 -3.99 5.17 -12.54
C TYR A 159 -4.79 3.98 -12.01
N GLU A 160 -4.39 2.75 -12.35
CA GLU A 160 -5.03 1.54 -11.85
C GLU A 160 -4.95 1.41 -10.32
N GLN A 161 -3.75 1.63 -9.75
CA GLN A 161 -3.54 1.62 -8.30
C GLN A 161 -4.39 2.70 -7.60
N VAL A 162 -4.33 3.93 -8.10
CA VAL A 162 -5.06 5.08 -7.55
C VAL A 162 -6.57 4.83 -7.60
N ARG A 163 -7.08 4.27 -8.70
CA ARG A 163 -8.50 3.90 -8.79
C ARG A 163 -8.89 2.94 -7.66
N GLY A 164 -8.09 1.90 -7.42
CA GLY A 164 -8.33 0.96 -6.31
C GLY A 164 -8.31 1.64 -4.94
N LEU A 165 -7.32 2.52 -4.67
CA LEU A 165 -7.23 3.27 -3.41
C LEU A 165 -8.44 4.17 -3.17
N VAL A 166 -8.88 4.90 -4.21
CA VAL A 166 -10.04 5.80 -4.12
C VAL A 166 -11.33 5.00 -3.89
N ASP A 167 -11.55 3.95 -4.67
CA ASP A 167 -12.75 3.10 -4.55
C ASP A 167 -12.78 2.34 -3.21
N GLY A 168 -11.61 1.99 -2.66
CA GLY A 168 -11.46 1.37 -1.34
C GLY A 168 -11.61 2.34 -0.16
N GLY A 169 -11.65 3.65 -0.40
CA GLY A 169 -12.04 4.66 0.59
C GLY A 169 -10.88 5.39 1.30
N SER A 170 -9.70 5.49 0.67
CA SER A 170 -8.63 6.38 1.14
C SER A 170 -9.11 7.83 1.24
N ASP A 171 -8.72 8.54 2.31
CA ASP A 171 -9.11 9.95 2.52
C ASP A 171 -8.17 10.92 1.81
N VAL A 172 -6.91 10.53 1.66
CA VAL A 172 -5.85 11.24 0.92
C VAL A 172 -4.99 10.24 0.16
N LEU A 173 -4.30 10.71 -0.88
CA LEU A 173 -3.27 9.94 -1.57
C LEU A 173 -1.89 10.44 -1.13
N LEU A 174 -0.98 9.51 -0.85
CA LEU A 174 0.38 9.78 -0.41
C LEU A 174 1.34 9.18 -1.43
N ILE A 175 1.87 10.03 -2.31
CA ILE A 175 2.99 9.66 -3.19
C ILE A 175 4.25 9.78 -2.35
N GLU A 176 4.88 8.65 -2.05
CA GLU A 176 5.99 8.57 -1.10
C GLU A 176 7.24 7.96 -1.72
N THR A 177 8.37 8.16 -1.05
CA THR A 177 9.68 7.58 -1.43
C THR A 177 10.03 7.85 -2.90
N ILE A 178 9.70 9.05 -3.41
CA ILE A 178 10.01 9.47 -4.78
C ILE A 178 11.54 9.54 -4.94
N PHE A 179 12.09 8.60 -5.73
CA PHE A 179 13.53 8.51 -5.96
C PHE A 179 13.94 8.87 -7.40
N ASP A 180 12.97 8.95 -8.31
CA ASP A 180 13.17 9.22 -9.73
C ASP A 180 12.72 10.67 -10.05
N THR A 181 13.58 11.43 -10.74
CA THR A 181 13.46 12.89 -10.93
C THR A 181 13.64 13.32 -12.38
#